data_AF-A0A9E6E0Z2-F1
#
_entry.id   AF-A0A9E6E0Z2-F1
#
_cell.length_a   1.000
_cell.length_b   1.000
_cell.length_c   1.000
_cell.angle_alpha   90.00
_cell.angle_beta   90.00
_cell.angle_gamma   90.00
#
_symmetry.space_group_name_H-M   'P 1'
#
loop_
_entity.id
_entity.type
_entity.pdbx_description
1 polymer ?
#
loop_
_entity_poly.entity_id
_entity_poly.type
_entity_poly.pdbx_seq_one_letter_code
_entity_poly.pdbx_strand_id
1 'polypeptide(L)'
;MKTHYLGWIAACLMLLSGCTLRLMAPYDPQTVQQAQSIERNIDYLYLSMQALPESERRYREFSDQYLNIDVSVRGLARRQERREQNQESLNQAQTLVQFWQQDMKAHQQKQTLSDFLIKRRLDQYERLIDALIRGELAKQ
;
A
#
# COMPACT_ATOMS: atom_id res chain seq x y z
N MET A 1 -1.31 -60.14 11.79
CA MET A 1 -2.35 -59.31 11.13
C MET A 1 -2.47 -57.88 11.68
N LYS A 2 -2.21 -57.58 12.97
CA LYS A 2 -2.37 -56.21 13.53
C LYS A 2 -1.25 -55.21 13.20
N THR A 3 -0.05 -55.69 12.85
CA THR A 3 1.15 -54.84 12.59
C THR A 3 1.13 -54.15 11.22
N HIS A 4 0.46 -54.72 10.21
CA HIS A 4 0.38 -54.12 8.88
C HIS A 4 -0.46 -52.84 8.87
N TYR A 5 -1.60 -52.82 9.57
CA TYR A 5 -2.45 -51.62 9.67
C TYR A 5 -1.74 -50.44 10.35
N LEU A 6 -0.86 -50.73 11.32
CA LEU A 6 -0.07 -49.70 12.00
C LEU A 6 0.92 -49.02 11.02
N GLY A 7 1.52 -49.78 10.11
CA GLY A 7 2.40 -49.26 9.06
C GLY A 7 1.67 -48.40 8.03
N TRP A 8 0.47 -48.81 7.61
CA TRP A 8 -0.37 -48.01 6.71
C TRP A 8 -0.88 -46.72 7.35
N ILE A 9 -1.25 -46.77 8.62
CA ILE A 9 -1.66 -45.57 9.39
C ILE A 9 -0.47 -44.61 9.54
N ALA A 10 0.72 -45.10 9.86
CA ALA A 10 1.93 -44.28 9.96
C ALA A 10 2.33 -43.65 8.61
N ALA A 11 2.18 -44.39 7.50
CA ALA A 11 2.42 -43.88 6.16
C ALA A 11 1.40 -42.79 5.77
N CYS A 12 0.12 -42.95 6.09
CA CYS A 12 -0.89 -41.92 5.85
C CYS A 12 -0.67 -40.66 6.70
N LEU A 13 -0.20 -40.78 7.94
CA LEU A 13 0.12 -39.65 8.82
C LEU A 13 1.31 -38.82 8.29
N MET A 14 2.31 -39.45 7.64
CA MET A 14 3.43 -38.73 7.03
C MET A 14 3.04 -37.94 5.76
N LEU A 15 1.94 -38.31 5.08
CA LEU A 15 1.43 -37.56 3.93
C LEU A 15 0.68 -36.28 4.33
N LEU A 16 0.26 -36.15 5.60
CA LEU A 16 -0.47 -34.98 6.10
C LEU A 16 0.44 -33.87 6.64
N SER A 17 1.72 -34.15 6.92
CA SER A 17 2.68 -33.17 7.47
C SER A 17 3.28 -32.21 6.44
N GLY A 18 2.94 -32.33 5.15
CA GLY A 18 3.56 -31.56 4.06
C GLY A 18 2.84 -30.29 3.61
N CYS A 19 1.57 -30.10 3.96
CA CYS A 19 0.79 -28.94 3.55
C CYS A 19 0.61 -27.97 4.72
N THR A 20 1.59 -27.09 4.95
CA THR A 20 1.33 -25.89 5.74
C THR A 20 0.43 -24.98 4.92
N LEU A 21 -0.89 -25.08 5.14
CA LEU A 21 -1.86 -24.15 4.56
C LEU A 21 -1.54 -22.75 5.09
N ARG A 22 -0.82 -21.98 4.29
CA ARG A 22 -0.65 -20.55 4.54
C ARG A 22 -1.92 -19.89 4.02
N LEU A 23 -2.59 -19.11 4.86
CA LEU A 23 -3.82 -18.39 4.51
C LEU A 23 -3.54 -16.91 4.16
N MET A 24 -2.31 -16.47 4.41
CA MET A 24 -1.88 -15.08 4.30
C MET A 24 -0.38 -15.00 3.98
N ALA A 25 -0.02 -14.04 3.14
CA ALA A 25 1.37 -13.78 2.76
C ALA A 25 2.29 -13.61 4.00
N PRO A 26 3.57 -14.03 3.95
CA PRO A 26 4.56 -13.70 4.99
C PRO A 26 4.70 -12.20 5.14
N TYR A 27 4.91 -11.69 6.36
CA TYR A 27 5.30 -10.30 6.60
C TYR A 27 6.49 -9.86 5.72
N ASP A 28 6.39 -8.66 5.14
CA ASP A 28 7.43 -7.99 4.36
C ASP A 28 7.74 -6.60 4.96
N PRO A 29 8.89 -6.42 5.64
CA PRO A 29 9.27 -5.14 6.22
C PRO A 29 9.47 -4.06 5.15
N GLN A 30 9.83 -4.42 3.92
CA GLN A 30 10.00 -3.44 2.84
C GLN A 30 8.67 -2.82 2.43
N THR A 31 7.55 -3.55 2.56
CA THR A 31 6.21 -3.01 2.32
C THR A 31 5.89 -1.89 3.31
N VAL A 32 6.18 -2.07 4.60
CA VAL A 32 5.99 -1.04 5.63
C VAL A 32 6.89 0.17 5.36
N GLN A 33 8.18 -0.05 5.11
CA GLN A 33 9.13 1.04 4.84
C GLN A 33 8.75 1.85 3.60
N GLN A 34 8.31 1.18 2.54
CA GLN A 34 7.87 1.83 1.31
C GLN A 34 6.60 2.67 1.56
N ALA A 35 5.64 2.14 2.32
CA ALA A 35 4.41 2.85 2.67
C ALA A 35 4.70 4.13 3.49
N GLN A 36 5.54 4.04 4.52
CA GLN A 36 5.98 5.19 5.31
C GLN A 36 6.77 6.22 4.48
N SER A 37 7.55 5.77 3.50
CA SER A 37 8.23 6.68 2.59
C SER A 37 7.25 7.41 1.66
N ILE A 38 6.21 6.73 1.20
CA ILE A 38 5.15 7.34 0.38
C ILE A 38 4.41 8.39 1.20
N GLU A 39 3.99 8.05 2.42
CA GLU A 39 3.30 8.95 3.35
C GLU A 39 4.08 10.25 3.56
N ARG A 40 5.33 10.14 3.99
CA ARG A 40 6.21 11.30 4.20
C ARG A 40 6.37 12.16 2.95
N ASN A 41 6.43 11.57 1.76
CA ASN A 41 6.54 12.32 0.52
C ASN A 41 5.22 13.04 0.16
N ILE A 42 4.08 12.41 0.44
CA ILE A 42 2.75 13.02 0.28
C ILE A 42 2.59 14.20 1.25
N ASP A 43 2.98 14.01 2.52
CA ASP A 43 2.96 15.07 3.52
C ASP A 43 3.84 16.23 3.09
N TYR A 44 5.08 15.94 2.70
CA TYR A 44 6.01 16.97 2.24
C TYR A 44 5.44 17.78 1.07
N LEU A 45 4.86 17.11 0.06
CA LEU A 45 4.22 17.78 -1.08
C LEU A 45 3.13 18.75 -0.62
N TYR A 46 2.19 18.26 0.18
CA TYR A 46 1.00 19.01 0.55
C TYR A 46 1.30 20.12 1.56
N LEU A 47 2.20 19.89 2.51
CA LEU A 47 2.68 20.91 3.44
C LEU A 47 3.48 22.00 2.70
N SER A 48 4.28 21.61 1.68
CA SER A 48 4.98 22.59 0.83
C SER A 48 4.00 23.47 0.06
N MET A 49 2.87 22.93 -0.42
CA MET A 49 1.81 23.73 -1.02
C MET A 49 1.16 24.66 0.01
N GLN A 50 0.86 24.19 1.22
CA GLN A 50 0.25 25.00 2.28
C GLN A 50 1.13 26.18 2.71
N ALA A 51 2.45 26.07 2.58
CA ALA A 51 3.38 27.16 2.87
C ALA A 51 3.30 28.32 1.85
N LEU A 52 2.62 28.13 0.72
CA LEU A 52 2.42 29.16 -0.30
C LEU A 52 0.99 29.73 -0.28
N PRO A 53 0.78 30.96 -0.77
CA PRO A 53 -0.56 31.47 -1.09
C PRO A 53 -1.28 30.54 -2.08
N GLU A 54 -2.60 30.39 -1.96
CA GLU A 54 -3.38 29.47 -2.82
C GLU A 54 -3.16 29.70 -4.32
N SER A 55 -3.00 30.96 -4.75
CA SER A 55 -2.73 31.35 -6.14
C SER A 55 -1.39 30.86 -6.71
N GLU A 56 -0.44 30.53 -5.84
CA GLU A 56 0.90 30.06 -6.19
C GLU A 56 1.04 28.54 -6.14
N ARG A 57 0.02 27.84 -5.62
CA ARG A 57 -0.01 26.37 -5.54
C ARG A 57 -0.32 25.74 -6.89
N ARG A 58 0.41 26.14 -7.93
CA ARG A 58 0.13 25.72 -9.31
C ARG A 58 0.61 24.30 -9.54
N TYR A 59 -0.21 23.43 -10.14
CA TYR A 59 0.17 22.05 -10.46
C TYR A 59 1.57 21.92 -11.09
N ARG A 60 1.91 22.82 -12.01
CA ARG A 60 3.21 22.84 -12.71
C ARG A 60 4.41 22.93 -11.78
N GLU A 61 4.30 23.67 -10.67
CA GLU A 61 5.40 23.84 -9.71
C GLU A 61 5.68 22.56 -8.90
N PHE A 62 4.71 21.63 -8.89
CA PHE A 62 4.75 20.42 -8.08
C PHE A 62 4.71 19.13 -8.91
N SER A 63 4.74 19.22 -10.25
CA SER A 63 4.52 18.07 -11.14
C SER A 63 5.55 16.96 -10.94
N ASP A 64 6.80 17.32 -10.65
CA ASP A 64 7.88 16.35 -10.47
C ASP A 64 7.69 15.55 -9.18
N GLN A 65 7.26 16.21 -8.11
CA GLN A 65 6.91 15.55 -6.85
C GLN A 65 5.70 14.64 -7.03
N TYR A 66 4.69 15.10 -7.78
CA TYR A 66 3.53 14.26 -8.13
C TYR A 66 3.94 12.98 -8.85
N LEU A 67 4.82 13.08 -9.85
CA LEU A 67 5.31 11.95 -10.64
C LEU A 67 6.13 10.99 -9.78
N ASN A 68 7.05 11.50 -8.96
CA ASN A 68 7.89 10.68 -8.08
C ASN A 68 7.05 9.84 -7.11
N ILE A 69 6.00 10.43 -6.55
CA ILE A 69 5.07 9.72 -5.67
C ILE A 69 4.23 8.72 -6.47
N ASP A 70 3.73 9.06 -7.67
CA ASP A 70 2.95 8.12 -8.51
C ASP A 70 3.77 6.87 -8.84
N VAL A 71 5.04 7.04 -9.20
CA VAL A 71 5.97 5.92 -9.45
C VAL A 71 6.12 5.05 -8.19
N SER A 72 6.28 5.68 -7.03
CA SER A 72 6.46 4.99 -5.75
C SER A 72 5.21 4.19 -5.34
N VAL A 73 4.03 4.79 -5.47
CA VAL A 73 2.73 4.18 -5.17
C VAL A 73 2.43 3.02 -6.12
N ARG A 74 2.66 3.19 -7.43
CA ARG A 74 2.55 2.07 -8.39
C ARG A 74 3.57 0.97 -8.10
N GLY A 75 4.77 1.33 -7.65
CA GLY A 75 5.79 0.39 -7.20
C GLY A 75 5.30 -0.48 -6.05
N LEU A 76 4.61 0.11 -5.08
CA LEU A 76 4.03 -0.61 -3.95
C LEU A 76 2.97 -1.62 -4.42
N ALA A 77 2.06 -1.20 -5.31
CA ALA A 77 1.05 -2.09 -5.88
C ALA A 77 1.67 -3.28 -6.62
N ARG A 78 2.68 -3.04 -7.48
CA ARG A 78 3.40 -4.11 -8.19
C ARG A 78 4.12 -5.08 -7.23
N ARG A 79 4.66 -4.57 -6.12
CA ARG A 79 5.25 -5.41 -5.08
C ARG A 79 4.19 -6.33 -4.46
N GLN A 80 3.01 -5.80 -4.12
CA GLN A 80 1.94 -6.60 -3.53
C GLN A 80 1.39 -7.65 -4.50
N GLU A 81 1.31 -7.32 -5.79
CA GLU A 81 0.84 -8.22 -6.85
C GLU A 81 1.72 -9.47 -7.03
N ARG A 82 3.03 -9.34 -6.81
CA ARG A 82 3.99 -10.46 -6.93
C ARG A 82 3.97 -11.40 -5.73
N ARG A 83 3.24 -11.08 -4.66
CA ARG A 83 3.21 -11.86 -3.43
C ARG A 83 2.01 -12.78 -3.44
N GLU A 84 2.25 -14.07 -3.25
CA GLU A 84 1.18 -15.07 -3.13
C GLU A 84 0.30 -14.78 -1.91
N GLN A 85 -1.01 -15.04 -2.02
CA GLN A 85 -1.98 -14.93 -0.92
C GLN A 85 -2.01 -13.52 -0.27
N ASN A 86 -1.87 -12.49 -1.10
CA ASN A 86 -1.71 -11.11 -0.66
C ASN A 86 -2.80 -10.16 -1.23
N GLN A 87 -3.96 -10.73 -1.59
CA GLN A 87 -5.01 -10.01 -2.32
C GLN A 87 -5.49 -8.74 -1.61
N GLU A 88 -5.64 -8.77 -0.28
CA GLU A 88 -6.10 -7.61 0.47
C GLU A 88 -5.09 -6.46 0.42
N SER A 89 -3.79 -6.74 0.62
CA SER A 89 -2.76 -5.72 0.50
C SER A 89 -2.61 -5.21 -0.94
N LEU A 90 -2.84 -6.06 -1.94
CA LEU A 90 -2.91 -5.63 -3.33
C LEU A 90 -4.07 -4.66 -3.56
N ASN A 91 -5.27 -5.00 -3.09
CA ASN A 91 -6.46 -4.15 -3.21
C ASN A 91 -6.21 -2.78 -2.57
N GLN A 92 -5.69 -2.75 -1.35
CA GLN A 92 -5.36 -1.50 -0.65
C GLN A 92 -4.32 -0.66 -1.41
N ALA A 93 -3.26 -1.29 -1.92
CA ALA A 93 -2.24 -0.59 -2.72
C ALA A 93 -2.82 -0.04 -4.04
N GLN A 94 -3.73 -0.78 -4.69
CA GLN A 94 -4.43 -0.31 -5.89
C GLN A 94 -5.39 0.85 -5.59
N THR A 95 -6.09 0.81 -4.45
CA THR A 95 -6.90 1.94 -3.97
C THR A 95 -6.04 3.19 -3.77
N LEU A 96 -4.84 3.05 -3.18
CA LEU A 96 -3.89 4.16 -3.03
C LEU A 96 -3.47 4.73 -4.40
N VAL A 97 -3.16 3.88 -5.39
CA VAL A 97 -2.84 4.29 -6.78
C VAL A 97 -3.99 5.12 -7.37
N GLN A 98 -5.22 4.63 -7.24
CA GLN A 98 -6.40 5.29 -7.82
C GLN A 98 -6.64 6.66 -7.19
N PHE A 99 -6.63 6.76 -5.86
CA PHE A 99 -6.80 8.04 -5.18
C PHE A 99 -5.71 9.05 -5.56
N TRP A 100 -4.45 8.60 -5.59
CA TRP A 100 -3.33 9.46 -5.96
C TRP A 100 -3.50 10.08 -7.36
N GLN A 101 -3.82 9.25 -8.35
CA GLN A 101 -4.00 9.69 -9.73
C GLN A 101 -5.22 10.59 -9.91
N GLN A 102 -6.30 10.31 -9.20
CA GLN A 102 -7.49 11.16 -9.21
C GLN A 102 -7.18 12.54 -8.63
N ASP A 103 -6.46 12.60 -7.51
CA ASP A 103 -6.11 13.86 -6.87
C ASP A 103 -5.11 14.70 -7.67
N MET A 104 -4.11 14.05 -8.26
CA MET A 104 -3.17 14.65 -9.20
C MET A 104 -3.92 15.26 -10.39
N LYS A 105 -4.81 14.50 -11.03
CA LYS A 105 -5.63 14.97 -12.15
C LYS A 105 -6.54 16.13 -11.74
N ALA A 106 -7.16 16.06 -10.56
CA ALA A 106 -8.01 17.13 -10.06
C ALA A 106 -7.22 18.42 -9.83
N HIS A 107 -5.99 18.33 -9.32
CA HIS A 107 -5.11 19.49 -9.19
C HIS A 107 -4.69 20.02 -10.57
N GLN A 108 -4.32 19.15 -11.51
CA GLN A 108 -4.01 19.54 -12.88
C GLN A 108 -5.18 20.27 -13.56
N GLN A 109 -6.43 19.88 -13.30
CA GLN A 109 -7.61 20.53 -13.86
C GLN A 109 -7.94 21.86 -13.19
N LYS A 110 -7.84 21.94 -11.87
CA LYS A 110 -8.17 23.15 -11.08
C LYS A 110 -7.03 24.16 -11.00
N GLN A 111 -5.83 23.74 -11.37
CA GLN A 111 -4.55 24.46 -11.25
C GLN A 111 -4.12 24.79 -9.82
N THR A 112 -5.02 24.94 -8.86
CA THR A 112 -4.71 25.31 -7.46
C THR A 112 -5.45 24.42 -6.46
N LEU A 113 -5.04 24.49 -5.19
CA LEU A 113 -5.64 23.75 -4.08
C LEU A 113 -5.81 24.62 -2.83
N SER A 114 -7.03 24.65 -2.30
CA SER A 114 -7.34 25.32 -1.04
C SER A 114 -6.83 24.54 0.18
N ASP A 115 -6.64 25.24 1.30
CA ASP A 115 -6.20 24.63 2.57
C ASP A 115 -7.12 23.50 3.03
N PHE A 116 -8.42 23.69 2.86
CA PHE A 116 -9.43 22.68 3.17
C PHE A 116 -9.22 21.40 2.36
N LEU A 117 -8.98 21.51 1.05
CA LEU A 117 -8.74 20.35 0.19
C LEU A 117 -7.44 19.65 0.56
N ILE A 118 -6.38 20.41 0.86
CA ILE A 118 -5.10 19.84 1.27
C ILE A 118 -5.26 19.06 2.58
N LYS A 119 -5.85 19.67 3.61
CA LYS A 119 -6.09 19.00 4.90
C LYS A 119 -6.88 17.71 4.73
N ARG A 120 -7.99 17.76 3.98
CA ARG A 120 -8.82 16.58 3.72
C ARG A 120 -8.04 15.44 3.05
N ARG A 121 -7.12 15.78 2.14
CA ARG A 121 -6.27 14.81 1.43
C ARG A 121 -5.24 14.19 2.35
N LEU A 122 -4.56 15.00 3.17
CA LEU A 122 -3.63 14.50 4.20
C LEU A 122 -4.32 13.47 5.10
N ASP A 123 -5.46 13.84 5.69
CA ASP A 123 -6.23 12.93 6.56
C ASP A 123 -6.63 11.64 5.82
N GLN A 124 -6.91 11.73 4.51
CA GLN A 124 -7.28 10.58 3.69
C GLN A 124 -6.09 9.64 3.42
N TYR A 125 -4.93 10.18 3.07
CA TYR A 125 -3.74 9.39 2.78
C TYR A 125 -3.19 8.75 4.05
N GLU A 126 -3.19 9.45 5.18
CA GLU A 126 -2.85 8.89 6.49
C GLU A 126 -3.69 7.63 6.74
N ARG A 127 -5.02 7.72 6.66
CA ARG A 127 -5.90 6.55 6.88
C ARG A 127 -5.63 5.38 5.92
N LEU A 128 -5.43 5.66 4.63
CA LEU A 128 -5.18 4.62 3.63
C LEU A 128 -3.85 3.90 3.88
N ILE A 129 -2.82 4.66 4.22
CA ILE A 129 -1.47 4.13 4.46
C ILE A 129 -1.42 3.41 5.80
N ASP A 130 -2.04 3.93 6.85
CA ASP A 130 -2.19 3.28 8.15
C ASP A 130 -2.86 1.91 8.02
N ALA A 131 -3.95 1.83 7.24
CA ALA A 131 -4.64 0.57 7.00
C ALA A 131 -3.73 -0.46 6.31
N LEU A 132 -2.94 -0.02 5.34
CA LEU A 132 -1.98 -0.87 4.63
C LEU A 132 -0.86 -1.35 5.56
N ILE A 133 -0.29 -0.45 6.38
CA ILE A 133 0.76 -0.77 7.35
C ILE A 133 0.23 -1.75 8.41
N ARG A 134 -0.94 -1.50 9.00
CA ARG A 134 -1.57 -2.38 9.99
C ARG A 134 -1.86 -3.76 9.39
N GLY A 135 -2.35 -3.80 8.14
CA GLY A 135 -2.59 -5.05 7.42
C GLY A 135 -1.32 -5.85 7.16
N GLU A 136 -0.18 -5.17 6.93
CA GLU A 136 1.12 -5.83 6.79
C GLU A 136 1.64 -6.33 8.15
N LEU A 137 1.57 -5.51 9.20
CA LEU A 137 2.02 -5.87 10.55
C LEU A 137 1.24 -7.05 11.14
N ALA A 138 -0.04 -7.22 10.77
CA ALA A 138 -0.86 -8.36 11.21
C ALA A 138 -0.40 -9.71 10.63
N LYS A 139 0.56 -9.75 9.71
CA LYS A 139 1.13 -10.97 9.10
C LYS A 139 2.35 -11.53 9.86
N GLN A 140 2.78 -10.85 10.91
CA GLN A 140 3.83 -11.34 11.83
C GLN A 140 3.33 -12.55 12.62
#